data_AF-A0AAD4LF10-F1
#
_entry.id   AF-A0AAD4LF10-F1
#
_cell.length_a   1.000
_cell.length_b   1.000
_cell.length_c   1.000
_cell.angle_alpha   90.00
_cell.angle_beta   90.00
_cell.angle_gamma   90.00
#
_symmetry.space_group_name_H-M   'P 1'
#
loop_
_entity.id
_entity.type
_entity.pdbx_description
1 polymer ?
#
loop_
_entity_poly.entity_id
_entity_poly.type
_entity_poly.pdbx_seq_one_letter_code
_entity_poly.pdbx_strand_id
1 'polypeptide(L)'
;VVAIDANNRHFNILRLSPGLTAPPTPFDIIPPSAAVFCNGADKSQAHYPTFTSATYGWHTIFECVAQPALLWDCWGPGSLGEYPDVLSLWKSWDEGARIEGVGQWPPLQLVDARWGCHRDMRSKKGHLPAWRPRNDENARHKWSQYQFFTRRIKESVANGRTAPQAIHKLEGLRGPRTVPQLHRVLQPKGQKQ
;
A
#
# COMPACT_ATOMS: atom_id res chain seq x y z
N VAL A 1 -5.37 5.30 19.65
CA VAL A 1 -5.64 4.07 20.45
C VAL A 1 -4.70 2.98 19.98
N VAL A 2 -4.28 2.06 20.85
CA VAL A 2 -3.53 0.87 20.42
C VAL A 2 -4.51 -0.30 20.30
N ALA A 3 -4.54 -0.99 19.15
CA ALA A 3 -5.17 -2.30 19.05
C ALA A 3 -4.13 -3.38 18.75
N ILE A 4 -4.53 -4.62 18.99
CA ILE A 4 -3.71 -5.80 18.81
C ILE A 4 -4.45 -6.71 17.85
N ASP A 5 -3.79 -7.17 16.79
CA ASP A 5 -4.38 -8.15 15.88
C ASP A 5 -4.27 -9.59 16.42
N ALA A 6 -4.83 -10.55 15.69
CA ALA A 6 -4.76 -11.97 16.04
C ALA A 6 -3.33 -12.54 16.14
N ASN A 7 -2.32 -11.83 15.60
CA ASN A 7 -0.91 -12.22 15.62
C ASN A 7 -0.11 -11.46 16.70
N ASN A 8 -0.79 -10.81 17.65
CA ASN A 8 -0.18 -10.02 18.71
C ASN A 8 0.64 -8.81 18.21
N ARG A 9 0.33 -8.27 17.01
CA ARG A 9 0.95 -7.06 16.48
C ARG A 9 0.19 -5.84 16.97
N HIS A 10 0.93 -4.86 17.47
CA HIS A 10 0.38 -3.61 17.99
C HIS A 10 0.25 -2.56 16.88
N PHE A 11 -0.93 -1.96 16.78
CA PHE A 11 -1.24 -0.91 15.82
C PHE A 11 -1.75 0.33 16.52
N ASN A 12 -1.18 1.48 16.16
CA ASN A 12 -1.80 2.76 16.45
C ASN A 12 -2.98 2.94 15.51
N ILE A 13 -4.12 3.39 16.06
CA ILE A 13 -5.36 3.61 15.33
C ILE A 13 -5.88 5.02 15.62
N LEU A 14 -6.28 5.69 14.54
CA LEU A 14 -7.15 6.86 14.53
C LEU A 14 -8.60 6.37 14.37
N ARG A 15 -9.36 6.44 15.47
CA ARG A 15 -10.76 6.00 15.47
C ARG A 15 -11.63 7.02 14.74
N LEU A 16 -12.44 6.52 13.81
CA LEU A 16 -13.38 7.34 13.05
C LEU A 16 -14.78 7.34 13.68
N SER A 17 -15.04 6.44 14.63
CA SER A 17 -16.31 6.36 15.35
C SER A 17 -16.34 7.29 16.58
N PRO A 18 -17.47 7.96 16.87
CA PRO A 18 -17.57 9.05 17.86
C PRO A 18 -17.54 8.59 19.34
N GLY A 19 -17.06 7.39 19.66
CA GLY A 19 -17.02 6.87 21.03
C GLY A 19 -15.62 6.48 21.46
N LEU A 20 -15.12 7.09 22.55
CA LEU A 20 -13.87 6.69 23.23
C LEU A 20 -13.87 5.20 23.65
N THR A 21 -15.04 4.57 23.75
CA THR A 21 -15.25 3.17 24.14
C THR A 21 -15.76 2.26 23.02
N ALA A 22 -16.01 2.79 21.81
CA ALA A 22 -16.48 1.97 20.71
C ALA A 22 -15.39 0.96 20.26
N PRO A 23 -15.77 -0.28 19.89
CA PRO A 23 -14.82 -1.24 19.34
C PRO A 23 -14.21 -0.70 18.04
N PRO A 24 -12.93 -1.04 17.73
CA PRO A 24 -12.33 -0.68 16.47
C PRO A 24 -13.18 -1.15 15.29
N THR A 25 -13.30 -0.29 14.28
CA THR A 25 -14.04 -0.61 13.05
C THR A 25 -13.08 -0.90 11.91
N PRO A 26 -13.50 -1.69 10.89
CA PRO A 26 -12.69 -1.90 9.69
C PRO A 26 -12.35 -0.61 8.91
N PHE A 27 -13.03 0.49 9.22
CA PHE A 27 -12.83 1.79 8.59
C PHE A 27 -11.86 2.67 9.37
N ASP A 28 -11.52 2.31 10.61
CA ASP A 28 -10.56 3.06 11.40
C ASP A 28 -9.21 3.10 10.72
N ILE A 29 -8.51 4.24 10.82
CA ILE A 29 -7.28 4.46 10.09
C ILE A 29 -6.09 3.97 10.91
N ILE A 30 -5.22 3.20 10.28
CA ILE A 30 -3.94 2.80 10.83
C ILE A 30 -2.88 3.77 10.28
N PRO A 31 -2.55 4.85 11.00
CA PRO A 31 -1.49 5.78 10.60
C PRO A 31 -0.13 5.05 10.57
N PRO A 32 0.88 5.62 9.88
CA PRO A 32 2.22 5.05 9.91
C PRO A 32 2.86 5.28 11.30
N SER A 33 4.07 4.79 11.52
CA SER A 33 4.80 5.08 12.75
C SER A 33 4.92 6.58 13.01
N ALA A 34 4.87 7.01 14.29
CA ALA A 34 5.04 8.42 14.67
C ALA A 34 6.34 9.03 14.10
N ALA A 35 7.38 8.21 13.93
CA ALA A 35 8.66 8.63 13.35
C ALA A 35 8.55 9.22 11.94
N VAL A 36 7.51 8.85 11.19
CA VAL A 36 7.24 9.35 9.83
C VAL A 36 6.94 10.85 9.82
N PHE A 37 6.44 11.39 10.92
CA PHE A 37 6.03 12.80 11.06
C PHE A 37 7.15 13.71 11.61
N CYS A 38 8.29 13.15 12.01
CA CYS A 38 9.37 13.92 12.63
C CYS A 38 10.39 14.42 11.62
N ASN A 39 10.78 15.69 11.69
CA ASN A 39 11.88 16.24 10.91
C ASN A 39 13.21 16.03 11.65
N GLY A 40 13.80 14.83 11.56
CA GLY A 40 15.25 14.53 11.68
C GLY A 40 16.12 14.99 12.87
N ALA A 41 15.75 15.99 13.66
CA ALA A 41 16.60 16.61 14.67
C ALA A 41 16.46 15.97 16.06
N ASP A 42 15.25 15.52 16.44
CA ASP A 42 14.99 14.89 17.73
C ASP A 42 14.21 13.57 17.55
N LYS A 43 14.95 12.48 17.31
CA LYS A 43 14.38 11.12 17.25
C LYS A 43 13.81 10.66 18.59
N SER A 44 14.16 11.34 19.68
CA SER A 44 13.75 11.06 21.06
C SER A 44 12.29 11.48 21.38
N GLN A 45 11.63 12.27 20.52
CA GLN A 45 10.23 12.69 20.71
C GLN A 45 9.41 12.49 19.43
N ALA A 46 9.28 11.24 19.00
CA ALA A 46 8.35 10.91 17.93
C ALA A 46 6.90 11.01 18.43
N HIS A 47 6.19 12.05 17.99
CA HIS A 47 4.79 12.28 18.34
C HIS A 47 3.91 12.29 17.09
N TYR A 48 2.71 11.74 17.23
CA TYR A 48 1.68 11.89 16.21
C TYR A 48 1.21 13.35 16.14
N PRO A 49 1.00 13.90 14.93
CA PRO A 49 0.23 15.13 14.77
C PRO A 49 -1.16 14.99 15.40
N THR A 50 -1.75 16.12 15.80
CA THR A 50 -3.12 16.15 16.29
C THR A 50 -4.08 15.95 15.13
N PHE A 51 -4.60 14.74 14.97
CA PHE A 51 -5.68 14.44 14.03
C PHE A 51 -7.04 14.65 14.71
N THR A 52 -7.92 15.42 14.09
CA THR A 52 -9.28 15.68 14.57
C THR A 52 -10.32 14.96 13.71
N SER A 53 -11.57 14.90 14.19
CA SER A 53 -12.71 14.42 13.40
C SER A 53 -12.98 15.26 12.14
N ALA A 54 -12.35 16.42 11.96
CA ALA A 54 -12.43 17.22 10.74
C ALA A 54 -11.24 16.99 9.78
N THR A 55 -10.18 16.31 10.24
CA THR A 55 -8.88 16.23 9.55
C THR A 55 -8.35 14.80 9.43
N TYR A 56 -9.22 13.79 9.54
CA TYR A 56 -8.81 12.38 9.56
C TYR A 56 -8.65 11.72 8.19
N GLY A 57 -8.65 12.46 7.09
CA GLY A 57 -8.49 11.89 5.75
C GLY A 57 -7.05 11.43 5.46
N TRP A 58 -6.90 10.44 4.59
CA TRP A 58 -5.58 10.06 4.06
C TRP A 58 -4.81 11.24 3.48
N HIS A 59 -5.52 12.20 2.87
CA HIS A 59 -4.93 13.43 2.35
C HIS A 59 -4.22 14.25 3.45
N THR A 60 -4.90 14.50 4.57
CA THR A 60 -4.36 15.26 5.70
C THR A 60 -3.20 14.51 6.36
N ILE A 61 -3.33 13.19 6.55
CA ILE A 61 -2.23 12.36 7.07
C ILE A 61 -1.00 12.51 6.18
N PHE A 62 -1.19 12.49 4.86
CA PHE A 62 -0.10 12.61 3.90
C PHE A 62 0.57 13.99 3.89
N GLU A 63 -0.15 15.06 4.24
CA GLU A 63 0.43 16.40 4.38
C GLU A 63 1.39 16.51 5.57
N CYS A 64 1.16 15.73 6.62
CA CYS A 64 2.03 15.73 7.78
C CYS A 64 3.31 14.87 7.60
N VAL A 65 3.39 14.03 6.57
CA VAL A 65 4.53 13.11 6.37
C VAL A 65 5.82 13.89 6.08
N ALA A 66 6.77 13.78 7.00
CA ALA A 66 8.11 14.35 6.91
C ALA A 66 9.13 13.37 6.30
N GLN A 67 8.99 12.07 6.61
CA GLN A 67 9.94 11.03 6.21
C GLN A 67 9.24 9.92 5.41
N PRO A 68 8.97 10.11 4.11
CA PRO A 68 8.26 9.13 3.28
C PRO A 68 8.94 7.76 3.24
N ALA A 69 10.27 7.70 3.35
CA ALA A 69 11.03 6.45 3.29
C ALA A 69 10.63 5.44 4.37
N LEU A 70 10.14 5.91 5.52
CA LEU A 70 9.68 5.07 6.64
C LEU A 70 8.27 4.49 6.41
N LEU A 71 7.56 4.95 5.38
CA LEU A 71 6.22 4.44 5.06
C LEU A 71 6.26 2.99 4.58
N TRP A 72 7.36 2.55 3.95
CA TRP A 72 7.48 1.20 3.43
C TRP A 72 7.30 0.14 4.51
N ASP A 73 7.91 0.34 5.68
CA ASP A 73 7.83 -0.62 6.78
C ASP A 73 6.42 -0.70 7.38
N CYS A 74 5.62 0.36 7.20
CA CYS A 74 4.25 0.43 7.71
C CYS A 74 3.21 -0.04 6.70
N TRP A 75 3.33 0.39 5.44
CA TRP A 75 2.28 0.27 4.42
C TRP A 75 2.77 -0.42 3.14
N GLY A 76 4.02 -0.86 3.08
CA GLY A 76 4.54 -1.62 1.94
C GLY A 76 3.65 -2.84 1.65
N PRO A 77 3.49 -3.23 0.38
CA PRO A 77 2.69 -4.40 0.05
C PRO A 77 3.27 -5.66 0.69
N GLY A 78 2.41 -6.67 0.84
CA GLY A 78 2.83 -8.02 1.16
C GLY A 78 3.56 -8.69 0.00
N SER A 79 4.20 -9.83 0.28
CA SER A 79 4.64 -10.73 -0.77
C SER A 79 3.45 -11.31 -1.54
N LEU A 80 3.65 -11.77 -2.78
CA LEU A 80 2.55 -12.36 -3.56
C LEU A 80 1.87 -13.55 -2.87
N GLY A 81 2.58 -14.25 -1.97
CA GLY A 81 2.02 -15.39 -1.23
C GLY A 81 1.04 -14.99 -0.12
N GLU A 82 1.04 -13.72 0.29
CA GLU A 82 0.11 -13.18 1.29
C GLU A 82 -1.25 -12.82 0.70
N TYR A 83 -1.37 -12.80 -0.63
CA TYR A 83 -2.63 -12.53 -1.32
C TYR A 83 -3.28 -13.86 -1.75
N PRO A 84 -4.49 -14.19 -1.26
CA PRO A 84 -5.18 -15.41 -1.67
C PRO A 84 -5.55 -15.40 -3.17
N ASP A 85 -5.78 -14.22 -3.74
CA ASP A 85 -6.21 -14.02 -5.12
C ASP A 85 -5.78 -12.65 -5.68
N VAL A 86 -5.98 -12.43 -6.97
CA VAL A 86 -5.69 -11.16 -7.66
C VAL A 86 -6.65 -10.05 -7.19
N LEU A 87 -7.88 -10.41 -6.77
CA LEU A 87 -8.85 -9.45 -6.26
C LEU A 87 -8.38 -8.78 -4.98
N SER A 88 -7.90 -9.54 -4.00
CA SER A 88 -7.35 -9.05 -2.73
C SER A 88 -6.11 -8.19 -2.95
N LEU A 89 -5.24 -8.57 -3.89
CA LEU A 89 -4.11 -7.74 -4.33
C LEU A 89 -4.57 -6.41 -4.92
N TRP A 90 -5.59 -6.43 -5.80
CA TRP A 90 -6.15 -5.22 -6.38
C TRP A 90 -6.86 -4.35 -5.34
N LYS A 91 -7.59 -4.94 -4.40
CA LYS A 91 -8.23 -4.20 -3.29
C LYS A 91 -7.20 -3.46 -2.45
N SER A 92 -6.06 -4.08 -2.13
CA SER A 92 -5.00 -3.38 -1.40
C SER A 92 -4.38 -2.23 -2.20
N TRP A 93 -4.45 -2.29 -3.53
CA TRP A 93 -4.01 -1.21 -4.42
C TRP A 93 -5.02 -0.05 -4.43
N ASP A 94 -6.29 -0.38 -4.63
CA ASP A 94 -7.35 0.57 -5.00
C ASP A 94 -8.11 1.12 -3.78
N GLU A 95 -8.43 0.25 -2.82
CA GLU A 95 -9.21 0.55 -1.61
C GLU A 95 -8.33 0.66 -0.35
N GLY A 96 -7.17 0.02 -0.34
CA GLY A 96 -6.30 -0.11 0.83
C GLY A 96 -6.39 -1.49 1.48
N ALA A 97 -5.41 -1.81 2.34
CA ALA A 97 -5.36 -3.09 3.03
C ALA A 97 -6.12 -3.02 4.36
N ARG A 98 -7.10 -3.90 4.55
CA ARG A 98 -7.83 -4.02 5.81
C ARG A 98 -7.15 -5.03 6.72
N ILE A 99 -6.98 -4.66 7.99
CA ILE A 99 -6.55 -5.54 9.07
C ILE A 99 -7.79 -5.81 9.92
N GLU A 100 -8.25 -7.06 9.88
CA GLU A 100 -9.45 -7.50 10.58
C GLU A 100 -9.36 -7.21 12.08
N GLY A 101 -10.41 -6.60 12.64
CA GLY A 101 -10.46 -6.18 14.04
C GLY A 101 -9.61 -4.97 14.41
N VAL A 102 -8.90 -4.35 13.46
CA VAL A 102 -7.98 -3.23 13.71
C VAL A 102 -8.36 -1.99 12.92
N GLY A 103 -8.41 -2.06 11.59
CA GLY A 103 -8.61 -0.89 10.74
C GLY A 103 -8.06 -1.08 9.33
N GLN A 104 -7.68 0.01 8.67
CA GLN A 104 -7.20 0.02 7.29
C GLN A 104 -5.95 0.87 7.07
N TRP A 105 -5.08 0.37 6.20
CA TRP A 105 -4.00 1.11 5.54
C TRP A 105 -4.53 1.88 4.33
N PRO A 106 -3.81 2.92 3.85
CA PRO A 106 -4.26 3.66 2.69
C PRO A 106 -4.25 2.80 1.42
N PRO A 107 -5.06 3.15 0.41
CA PRO A 107 -4.84 2.68 -0.95
C PRO A 107 -3.41 2.91 -1.38
N LEU A 108 -2.71 1.83 -1.78
CA LEU A 108 -1.33 1.95 -2.25
C LEU A 108 -1.20 2.82 -3.50
N GLN A 109 -2.26 2.95 -4.29
CA GLN A 109 -2.29 3.87 -5.42
C GLN A 109 -2.15 5.33 -4.99
N LEU A 110 -2.71 5.71 -3.83
CA LEU A 110 -2.60 7.09 -3.32
C LEU A 110 -1.20 7.36 -2.76
N VAL A 111 -0.59 6.36 -2.11
CA VAL A 111 0.79 6.45 -1.61
C VAL A 111 1.76 6.60 -2.79
N ASP A 112 1.64 5.74 -3.81
CA ASP A 112 2.52 5.79 -4.98
C ASP A 112 2.22 7.00 -5.87
N ALA A 113 1.00 7.54 -5.88
CA ALA A 113 0.69 8.79 -6.57
C ALA A 113 1.29 10.04 -5.92
N ARG A 114 1.62 10.00 -4.62
CA ARG A 114 2.20 11.14 -3.91
C ARG A 114 3.73 11.07 -3.80
N TRP A 115 4.28 9.88 -3.59
CA TRP A 115 5.72 9.68 -3.35
C TRP A 115 6.37 8.69 -4.30
N GLY A 116 5.65 8.17 -5.29
CA GLY A 116 6.17 7.19 -6.24
C GLY A 116 7.12 7.80 -7.28
N CYS A 117 7.34 7.05 -8.36
CA CYS A 117 8.17 7.53 -9.46
C CYS A 117 7.38 8.58 -10.25
N HIS A 118 7.73 9.86 -10.13
CA HIS A 118 7.19 10.90 -10.98
C HIS A 118 8.26 11.39 -11.94
N ARG A 119 7.90 11.47 -13.23
CA ARG A 119 8.69 12.20 -14.19
C ARG A 119 8.28 13.66 -14.06
N ASP A 120 9.21 14.52 -13.70
CA ASP A 120 8.97 15.95 -13.79
C ASP A 120 8.81 16.29 -15.27
N MET A 121 7.60 16.73 -15.65
CA MET A 121 7.28 17.07 -17.04
C MET A 121 8.13 18.23 -17.56
N ARG A 122 8.66 19.10 -16.68
CA ARG A 122 9.50 20.24 -17.06
C ARG A 122 10.96 19.86 -17.24
N SER A 123 11.53 19.05 -16.35
CA SER A 123 12.96 18.70 -16.40
C SER A 123 13.27 17.38 -17.13
N LYS A 124 12.26 16.59 -17.51
CA LYS A 124 12.38 15.20 -18.05
C LYS A 124 13.14 14.24 -17.12
N LYS A 125 13.63 14.69 -15.96
CA LYS A 125 14.30 13.87 -14.94
C LYS A 125 13.24 13.05 -14.22
N GLY A 126 13.50 11.75 -14.10
CA GLY A 126 12.71 10.87 -13.26
C GLY A 126 13.12 11.08 -11.81
N HIS A 127 12.17 11.40 -10.94
CA HIS A 127 12.37 11.27 -9.51
C HIS A 127 12.22 9.80 -9.12
N LEU A 128 13.22 9.30 -8.39
CA LEU A 128 13.13 8.02 -7.72
C LEU A 128 12.02 8.08 -6.65
N PRO A 129 11.36 6.96 -6.35
CA PRO A 129 10.30 6.95 -5.37
C PRO A 129 10.86 7.28 -3.99
N ALA A 130 10.24 8.23 -3.29
CA ALA A 130 10.66 8.67 -1.96
C ALA A 130 10.21 7.70 -0.86
N TRP A 131 9.11 6.98 -1.08
CA TRP A 131 8.53 6.08 -0.07
C TRP A 131 9.02 4.63 -0.16
N ARG A 132 9.75 4.26 -1.22
CA ARG A 132 10.26 2.91 -1.44
C ARG A 132 11.75 2.83 -1.10
N PRO A 133 12.22 1.81 -0.37
CA PRO A 133 13.63 1.67 -0.03
C PRO A 133 14.48 1.53 -1.29
N ARG A 134 15.49 2.38 -1.43
CA ARG A 134 16.35 2.41 -2.63
C ARG A 134 17.30 1.22 -2.69
N ASN A 135 17.88 0.85 -1.55
CA ASN A 135 18.98 -0.11 -1.44
C ASN A 135 18.55 -1.47 -0.85
N ASP A 136 17.26 -1.78 -0.88
CA ASP A 136 16.73 -3.07 -0.43
C ASP A 136 16.25 -3.90 -1.63
N GLU A 137 16.96 -4.98 -1.92
CA GLU A 137 16.64 -5.88 -3.03
C GLU A 137 15.32 -6.61 -2.83
N ASN A 138 15.01 -7.03 -1.59
CA ASN A 138 13.76 -7.71 -1.27
C ASN A 138 12.57 -6.77 -1.45
N ALA A 139 12.70 -5.52 -1.01
CA ALA A 139 11.67 -4.50 -1.21
C ALA A 139 11.43 -4.22 -2.70
N ARG A 140 12.51 -4.07 -3.49
CA ARG A 140 12.40 -3.87 -4.94
C ARG A 140 11.74 -5.06 -5.64
N HIS A 141 12.14 -6.28 -5.30
CA HIS A 141 11.58 -7.49 -5.88
C HIS A 141 10.09 -7.63 -5.51
N LYS A 142 9.75 -7.44 -4.23
CA LYS A 142 8.36 -7.46 -3.75
C LYS A 142 7.49 -6.43 -4.47
N TRP A 143 7.98 -5.20 -4.60
CA TRP A 143 7.29 -4.14 -5.32
C TRP A 143 7.11 -4.46 -6.81
N SER A 144 8.14 -4.98 -7.47
CA SER A 144 8.09 -5.35 -8.90
C SER A 144 7.02 -6.41 -9.16
N GLN A 145 6.98 -7.44 -8.33
CA GLN A 145 5.97 -8.50 -8.39
C GLN A 145 4.56 -7.97 -8.13
N TYR A 146 4.39 -7.08 -7.16
CA TYR A 146 3.12 -6.44 -6.87
C TYR A 146 2.65 -5.56 -8.05
N GLN A 147 3.55 -4.72 -8.59
CA GLN A 147 3.28 -3.86 -9.75
C GLN A 147 2.95 -4.63 -11.02
N PHE A 148 3.49 -5.84 -11.19
CA PHE A 148 3.21 -6.70 -12.34
C PHE A 148 1.70 -6.91 -12.55
N PHE A 149 0.95 -7.10 -11.46
CA PHE A 149 -0.50 -7.32 -11.50
C PHE A 149 -1.27 -6.01 -11.60
N THR A 150 -0.95 -5.03 -10.74
CA THR A 150 -1.67 -3.74 -10.74
C THR A 150 -1.53 -3.04 -12.09
N ARG A 151 -0.34 -3.09 -12.72
CA ARG A 151 -0.11 -2.53 -14.05
C ARG A 151 -0.95 -3.22 -15.13
N ARG A 152 -1.04 -4.55 -15.14
CA ARG A 152 -1.86 -5.29 -16.11
C ARG A 152 -3.34 -4.99 -15.97
N ILE A 153 -3.83 -4.84 -14.73
CA ILE A 153 -5.22 -4.46 -14.49
C ILE A 153 -5.44 -3.04 -15.02
N LYS A 154 -4.57 -2.08 -14.67
CA LYS A 154 -4.63 -0.70 -15.18
C LYS A 154 -4.56 -0.62 -16.71
N GLU A 155 -3.67 -1.38 -17.34
CA GLU A 155 -3.56 -1.44 -18.81
C GLU A 155 -4.82 -2.05 -19.43
N SER A 156 -5.39 -3.09 -18.84
CA SER A 156 -6.65 -3.66 -19.33
C SER A 156 -7.82 -2.67 -19.17
N VAL A 157 -7.82 -1.87 -18.11
CA VAL A 157 -8.81 -0.79 -17.90
C VAL A 157 -8.64 0.32 -18.92
N ALA A 158 -7.40 0.74 -19.17
CA ALA A 158 -7.09 1.71 -20.22
C ALA A 158 -7.52 1.22 -21.62
N ASN A 159 -7.56 -0.10 -21.85
CA ASN A 159 -8.05 -0.73 -23.07
C ASN A 159 -9.56 -1.02 -23.08
N GLY A 160 -10.34 -0.33 -22.24
CA GLY A 160 -11.81 -0.35 -22.28
C GLY A 160 -12.49 -1.46 -21.46
N ARG A 161 -11.74 -2.25 -20.67
CA ARG A 161 -12.36 -3.18 -19.71
C ARG A 161 -12.64 -2.51 -18.37
N THR A 162 -13.53 -3.08 -17.58
CA THR A 162 -13.63 -2.73 -16.16
C THR A 162 -12.57 -3.47 -15.33
N ALA A 163 -12.23 -2.95 -14.14
CA ALA A 163 -11.29 -3.64 -13.25
C ALA A 163 -11.76 -5.07 -12.89
N PRO A 164 -13.04 -5.32 -12.56
CA PRO A 164 -13.54 -6.68 -12.35
C PRO A 164 -13.34 -7.61 -13.54
N GLN A 165 -13.55 -7.13 -14.78
CA GLN A 165 -13.30 -7.94 -15.98
C GLN A 165 -11.80 -8.27 -16.15
N ALA A 166 -10.92 -7.31 -15.88
CA ALA A 166 -9.47 -7.52 -15.94
C ALA A 166 -9.01 -8.53 -14.87
N ILE A 167 -9.53 -8.42 -13.65
CA ILE A 167 -9.27 -9.36 -12.55
C ILE A 167 -9.79 -10.75 -12.91
N HIS A 168 -11.04 -10.86 -13.37
CA HIS A 168 -11.63 -12.13 -13.77
C HIS A 168 -10.80 -12.84 -14.86
N LYS A 169 -10.27 -12.09 -15.83
CA LYS A 169 -9.35 -12.64 -16.84
C LYS A 169 -8.08 -13.21 -16.20
N LEU A 170 -7.46 -12.51 -15.25
CA LEU A 170 -6.26 -12.98 -14.55
C LEU A 170 -6.55 -14.21 -13.67
N GLU A 171 -7.71 -14.23 -13.01
CA GLU A 171 -8.18 -15.38 -12.24
C GLU A 171 -8.42 -16.61 -13.13
N GLY A 172 -9.00 -16.42 -14.32
CA GLY A 172 -9.15 -17.50 -15.31
C GLY A 172 -7.80 -18.08 -15.74
N LEU A 173 -6.75 -17.27 -15.86
CA LEU A 173 -5.39 -17.73 -16.16
C LEU A 173 -4.73 -18.42 -14.97
N ARG A 174 -5.10 -18.03 -13.74
CA ARG A 174 -4.61 -18.64 -12.50
C ARG A 174 -5.06 -20.08 -12.38
N GLY A 175 -6.36 -20.32 -12.54
CA GLY A 175 -6.97 -21.60 -12.22
C GLY A 175 -6.64 -22.01 -10.77
N PRO A 176 -6.16 -23.25 -10.52
CA PRO A 176 -5.85 -23.71 -9.16
C PRO A 176 -4.53 -23.17 -8.59
N ARG A 177 -3.77 -22.38 -9.35
CA ARG A 177 -2.43 -21.92 -8.96
C ARG A 177 -2.50 -20.82 -7.89
N THR A 178 -1.44 -20.66 -7.12
CA THR A 178 -1.28 -19.50 -6.24
C THR A 178 -0.90 -18.24 -7.06
N VAL A 179 -1.08 -17.05 -6.49
CA VAL A 179 -0.66 -15.79 -7.13
C VAL A 179 0.85 -15.78 -7.50
N PRO A 180 1.78 -16.27 -6.64
CA PRO A 180 3.19 -16.43 -7.04
C PRO A 180 3.40 -17.36 -8.23
N GLN A 181 2.66 -18.47 -8.31
CA GLN A 181 2.77 -19.41 -9.43
C GLN A 181 2.23 -18.79 -10.73
N LEU A 182 1.10 -18.06 -10.66
CA LEU A 182 0.57 -17.29 -11.79
C LEU A 182 1.60 -16.29 -12.30
N HIS A 183 2.22 -15.53 -11.39
CA HIS A 183 3.27 -14.58 -11.75
C HIS A 183 4.38 -15.24 -12.55
N ARG A 184 4.92 -16.38 -12.07
CA ARG A 184 5.98 -17.13 -12.79
C ARG A 184 5.56 -17.58 -14.20
N VAL A 185 4.32 -18.03 -14.37
CA VAL A 185 3.80 -18.47 -15.68
C VAL A 185 3.63 -17.30 -16.64
N LEU A 186 3.23 -16.13 -16.14
CA LEU A 186 3.01 -14.93 -16.93
C LEU A 186 4.28 -14.11 -17.18
N GLN A 187 5.42 -14.48 -16.59
CA GLN A 187 6.70 -13.88 -16.93
C GLN A 187 7.04 -14.21 -18.38
N PRO A 188 7.52 -13.23 -19.17
CA PRO A 188 7.97 -13.51 -20.53
C PRO A 188 9.09 -14.56 -20.45
N LYS A 189 8.86 -15.72 -21.07
CA LYS A 189 9.95 -16.69 -21.27
C LYS A 189 11.01 -15.98 -22.09
N GLY A 190 12.21 -15.84 -21.53
CA GLY A 190 13.31 -15.18 -22.21
C GLY A 190 13.42 -15.70 -23.64
N GLN A 191 13.21 -14.82 -24.62
CA GLN A 191 13.72 -15.07 -25.95
C GLN A 191 15.23 -15.13 -25.77
N LYS A 192 15.80 -16.33 -25.85
CA LYS A 192 17.19 -16.48 -26.27
C LYS A 192 17.25 -15.85 -27.66
N GLN A 193 17.77 -14.63 -27.75
CA GLN A 193 18.45 -14.14 -28.94
C GLN A 193 19.92 -14.47 -28.76
#